data_AF-A0A0B7APS7-F1
#
_entry.id   AF-A0A0B7APS7-F1
#
_cell.length_a   1.000
_cell.length_b   1.000
_cell.length_c   1.000
_cell.angle_alpha   90.00
_cell.angle_beta   90.00
_cell.angle_gamma   90.00
#
_symmetry.space_group_name_H-M   'P 1'
#
loop_
_entity.id
_entity.type
_entity.pdbx_description
1 polymer ?
#
loop_
_entity_poly.entity_id
_entity_poly.type
_entity_poly.pdbx_seq_one_letter_code
_entity_poly.pdbx_strand_id
1 'polypeptide(L)' 'MWPLVQSVLDGSLVVNLQQVAAAVKLLAECNHVIAEGAGAASVAAALDGQAGDGNIVCVISGGNIDLKKFVQILQGHVPS' A
#
# COMPACT_ATOMS: atom_id res chain seq x y z
N MET A 1 20.07 -3.52 -11.43
CA MET A 1 19.08 -4.24 -10.59
C MET A 1 18.03 -4.97 -11.42
N TRP A 2 17.45 -4.34 -12.45
CA TRP A 2 16.38 -4.94 -13.26
C TRP A 2 16.63 -6.37 -13.78
N PRO A 3 17.81 -6.75 -14.33
CA PRO A 3 18.04 -8.11 -14.80
C PRO A 3 17.90 -9.19 -13.72
N LEU A 4 18.22 -8.87 -12.46
CA LEU A 4 18.07 -9.79 -11.32
C LEU A 4 16.61 -9.92 -10.91
N VAL A 5 15.90 -8.79 -10.85
CA VAL A 5 14.49 -8.74 -10.45
C VAL A 5 13.59 -9.42 -11.49
N GLN A 6 13.90 -9.23 -12.78
CA GLN A 6 13.15 -9.83 -13.89
C GLN A 6 13.17 -11.36 -13.86
N SER A 7 14.23 -12.00 -13.33
CA SER A 7 14.31 -13.46 -13.27
C SER A 7 13.59 -14.09 -12.08
N VAL A 8 13.11 -13.28 -11.12
CA VAL A 8 12.52 -13.79 -9.86
C VAL A 8 11.10 -13.28 -9.57
N LEU A 9 10.64 -12.25 -10.27
CA LEU A 9 9.27 -11.77 -10.15
C LEU A 9 8.35 -12.48 -11.15
N ASP A 10 7.18 -12.89 -10.69
CA ASP A 10 6.11 -13.39 -11.55
C ASP A 10 5.45 -12.27 -12.38
N GLY A 11 5.55 -11.02 -11.93
CA GLY A 11 4.98 -9.87 -12.61
C GLY A 11 4.92 -8.62 -11.75
N SER A 12 4.05 -7.69 -12.14
CA SER A 12 3.75 -6.47 -11.39
C SER A 12 2.24 -6.26 -11.28
N LEU A 13 1.83 -5.67 -10.17
CA LEU A 13 0.44 -5.27 -9.90
C LEU A 13 0.37 -3.75 -9.86
N VAL A 14 -0.78 -3.20 -10.27
CA VAL A 14 -0.99 -1.75 -10.35
C VAL A 14 -2.25 -1.39 -9.58
N VAL A 15 -2.12 -0.42 -8.68
CA VAL A 15 -3.21 0.12 -7.86
C VAL A 15 -3.31 1.62 -8.08
N ASN A 16 -4.52 2.15 -7.94
CA ASN A 16 -4.78 3.59 -8.01
C ASN A 16 -4.59 4.27 -6.63
N LEU A 17 -4.54 5.60 -6.64
CA LEU A 17 -4.29 6.38 -5.43
C LEU A 17 -5.42 6.25 -4.39
N GLN A 18 -6.65 6.02 -4.81
CA GLN A 18 -7.79 5.79 -3.92
C GLN A 18 -7.63 4.48 -3.14
N GLN A 19 -7.22 3.40 -3.82
CA GLN A 19 -6.93 2.10 -3.19
C GLN A 19 -5.76 2.24 -2.19
N VAL A 20 -4.71 2.97 -2.56
CA VAL A 20 -3.56 3.21 -1.65
C VAL A 20 -3.98 4.03 -0.43
N ALA A 21 -4.76 5.09 -0.60
CA ALA A 21 -5.27 5.89 0.52
C ALA A 21 -6.15 5.05 1.46
N ALA A 22 -7.03 4.21 0.92
CA ALA A 22 -7.84 3.28 1.71
C ALA A 22 -6.98 2.29 2.50
N ALA A 23 -5.91 1.75 1.90
CA ALA A 23 -4.97 0.86 2.58
C ALA A 23 -4.18 1.56 3.69
N VAL A 24 -3.70 2.79 3.48
CA VAL A 24 -3.05 3.60 4.52
C VAL A 24 -4.01 3.81 5.70
N LYS A 25 -5.27 4.17 5.41
CA LYS A 25 -6.28 4.36 6.45
C LYS A 25 -6.53 3.08 7.25
N LEU A 26 -6.70 1.94 6.56
CA LEU A 26 -6.88 0.65 7.20
C LEU A 26 -5.71 0.31 8.14
N LEU A 27 -4.46 0.48 7.67
CA LEU A 27 -3.27 0.22 8.46
C LEU A 27 -3.21 1.09 9.73
N ALA A 28 -3.63 2.35 9.64
CA ALA A 28 -3.69 3.23 10.79
C ALA A 28 -4.80 2.83 11.79
N GLU A 29 -6.00 2.56 11.29
CA GLU A 29 -7.19 2.29 12.13
C GLU A 29 -7.15 0.91 12.78
N CYS A 30 -6.74 -0.11 12.03
CA CYS A 30 -6.85 -1.51 12.44
C CYS A 30 -5.52 -2.12 12.90
N ASN A 31 -4.39 -1.63 12.38
CA ASN A 31 -3.07 -2.17 12.69
C ASN A 31 -2.20 -1.21 13.52
N HIS A 32 -2.66 0.03 13.71
CA HIS A 32 -1.91 1.10 14.39
C HIS A 32 -0.53 1.37 13.74
N VAL A 33 -0.46 1.22 12.41
CA VAL A 33 0.75 1.43 11.62
C VAL A 33 0.71 2.75 10.83
N ILE A 34 1.70 3.56 11.15
CA ILE A 34 2.34 4.66 10.42
C ILE A 34 2.73 4.44 8.96
N ALA A 35 1.85 4.16 7.99
CA ALA A 35 2.29 3.88 6.60
C ALA A 35 2.33 5.11 5.68
N GLU A 36 3.34 5.19 4.82
CA GLU A 36 3.34 6.08 3.65
C GLU A 36 2.66 5.41 2.44
N GLY A 37 2.40 6.19 1.37
CA GLY A 37 1.72 5.66 0.17
C GLY A 37 2.44 4.47 -0.47
N ALA A 38 3.77 4.55 -0.64
CA ALA A 38 4.56 3.44 -1.16
C ALA A 38 4.54 2.23 -0.20
N GLY A 39 4.59 2.48 1.11
CA GLY A 39 4.51 1.44 2.14
C GLY A 39 3.17 0.71 2.20
N ALA A 40 2.09 1.33 1.74
CA ALA A 40 0.75 0.71 1.71
C ALA A 40 0.38 0.06 0.37
N ALA A 41 1.20 0.22 -0.68
CA ALA A 41 0.85 -0.25 -2.03
C ALA A 41 0.64 -1.77 -2.12
N SER A 42 1.47 -2.55 -1.40
CA SER A 42 1.34 -4.02 -1.35
C SER A 42 0.03 -4.46 -0.68
N VAL A 43 -0.40 -3.74 0.36
CA VAL A 43 -1.66 -3.98 1.07
C VAL A 43 -2.85 -3.60 0.19
N ALA A 44 -2.77 -2.48 -0.53
CA ALA A 44 -3.79 -2.07 -1.47
C ALA A 44 -4.04 -3.13 -2.56
N ALA A 45 -2.98 -3.70 -3.13
CA ALA A 45 -3.10 -4.74 -4.15
C ALA A 45 -3.71 -6.03 -3.60
N ALA A 46 -3.35 -6.42 -2.37
CA ALA A 46 -3.91 -7.58 -1.70
C ALA A 46 -5.40 -7.42 -1.38
N LEU A 47 -5.82 -6.24 -0.88
CA LEU A 47 -7.22 -5.94 -0.58
C LEU A 47 -8.10 -5.88 -1.82
N ASP A 48 -7.55 -5.49 -2.96
CA ASP A 48 -8.22 -5.50 -4.27
C ASP A 48 -8.30 -6.91 -4.90
N GLY A 49 -7.75 -7.93 -4.23
CA GLY A 49 -7.72 -9.32 -4.71
C GLY A 49 -6.69 -9.59 -5.81
N GLN A 50 -5.83 -8.62 -6.14
CA GLN A 50 -4.83 -8.77 -7.20
C GLN A 50 -3.67 -9.70 -6.82
N ALA A 51 -3.45 -9.94 -5.53
CA ALA A 51 -2.37 -10.79 -5.02
C ALA A 51 -2.66 -12.30 -5.08
N GLY A 52 -3.82 -12.71 -5.62
CA GLY A 52 -4.24 -14.10 -5.72
C GLY A 52 -4.85 -14.64 -4.42
N ASP A 53 -4.86 -15.97 -4.31
CA ASP A 53 -5.49 -16.70 -3.20
C ASP A 53 -4.48 -17.29 -2.21
N GLY A 54 -4.94 -17.57 -0.99
CA GLY A 54 -4.15 -18.25 0.04
C GLY A 54 -3.53 -17.29 1.06
N ASN A 55 -2.39 -17.69 1.63
CA ASN A 55 -1.70 -16.88 2.63
C ASN A 55 -0.88 -15.78 1.95
N ILE A 56 -1.32 -14.54 2.09
CA ILE A 56 -0.68 -13.36 1.48
C ILE A 56 0.14 -12.62 2.53
N VAL A 57 1.36 -12.21 2.16
CA VAL A 57 2.23 -11.37 2.99
C VAL A 57 2.48 -10.05 2.28
N CYS A 58 2.09 -8.94 2.91
CA CYS A 58 2.35 -7.60 2.44
C CYS A 58 3.49 -6.96 3.24
N VAL A 59 4.52 -6.48 2.56
CA VAL A 59 5.61 -5.72 3.20
C VAL A 59 5.21 -4.25 3.30
N ILE A 60 5.21 -3.72 4.52
CA ILE A 60 5.02 -2.29 4.79
C ILE A 60 6.41 -1.65 4.85
N SER A 61 6.87 -1.10 3.73
CA SER A 61 8.27 -0.74 3.54
C SER A 61 8.70 0.57 4.23
N GLY A 62 7.75 1.42 4.62
CA GLY A 62 8.06 2.76 5.12
C GLY A 62 6.85 3.52 5.66
N GLY A 63 7.15 4.62 6.35
CA GLY A 63 6.19 5.43 7.09
C GLY A 63 6.48 6.92 7.08
N ASN A 64 7.30 7.39 6.12
CA ASN A 64 7.71 8.79 6.05
C ASN A 64 6.63 9.65 5.37
N ILE A 65 5.48 9.77 6.03
CA ILE A 65 4.33 10.51 5.52
C ILE A 65 4.19 11.88 6.18
N ASP A 66 3.87 12.89 5.37
CA ASP A 66 3.47 14.20 5.87
C ASP A 66 2.15 14.09 6.64
N LEU A 67 2.11 14.61 7.86
CA LEU A 67 0.94 14.48 8.75
C LEU A 67 -0.31 15.17 8.20
N LYS A 68 -0.19 16.24 7.39
CA LYS A 68 -1.36 16.88 6.78
C LYS A 68 -1.96 15.98 5.71
N LYS A 69 -1.12 15.34 4.89
CA LYS A 69 -1.57 14.33 3.91
C LYS A 69 -2.19 13.12 4.61
N PHE A 70 -1.58 12.66 5.69
CA PHE A 70 -2.12 11.55 6.48
C PHE A 70 -3.51 11.87 7.05
N VAL A 71 -3.71 13.06 7.62
CA VAL A 71 -5.03 13.50 8.10
C VAL A 71 -6.07 13.53 6.97
N GLN A 72 -5.71 14.02 5.78
CA GLN A 72 -6.61 13.98 4.62
C GLN A 72 -7.03 12.55 4.26
N ILE A 73 -6.09 11.59 4.29
CA ILE A 73 -6.36 10.17 4.06
C ILE A 73 -7.32 9.60 5.12
N LEU A 74 -7.08 9.91 6.41
CA LEU A 74 -7.98 9.46 7.48
C LEU A 74 -9.40 10.00 7.32
N GLN A 75 -9.54 11.22 6.80
CA GLN A 75 -10.82 11.83 6.43
C GLN A 75 -11.46 11.24 5.16
N GLY A 76 -10.80 10.30 4.48
CA GLY A 76 -11.31 9.62 3.28
C GLY A 76 -10.97 10.33 1.97
N HIS A 77 -10.03 11.27 1.96
CA HIS A 77 -9.59 11.99 0.77
C HIS A 77 -8.29 11.41 0.19
N VAL A 78 -8.09 11.58 -1.11
CA VAL A 78 -6.77 11.35 -1.75
C VAL A 78 -5.99 12.67 -1.73
N PRO A 79 -4.81 12.73 -1.09
CA PRO A 79 -4.02 13.96 -1.06
C PRO A 79 -3.50 14.35 -2.44
N SER A 80 -3.48 15.66 -2.71
CA SER A 80 -2.81 16.26 -3.88
C SER A 80 -1.29 16.37 -3.71
#